data_AF-X1JD10-F1
#
_entry.id   AF-X1JD10-F1
#
_cell.length_a   1.000
_cell.length_b   1.000
_cell.length_c   1.000
_cell.angle_alpha   90.00
_cell.angle_beta   90.00
_cell.angle_gamma   90.00
#
_symmetry.space_group_name_H-M   'P 1'
#
loop_
_entity.id
_entity.type
_entity.pdbx_description
1 polymer ?
#
loop_
_entity_poly.entity_id
_entity_poly.type
_entity_poly.pdbx_seq_one_letter_code
_entity_poly.pdbx_strand_id
1 'polypeptide(L)'
;MDAAKGIAVSSTNPGGFTQYLGRNKLKEAPLPVIAIPTTAGTGSEVTPYAVFTTTDGKHQKKIMADDFIFPKVALVDPELTLSLPSLVTADTGIDALSHAIEGLISNSSQPLSDCLALEAIKLLSTNLPEVASNPQDIEIRGQILYASLLAGMV
;
A
#
# COMPACT_ATOMS: atom_id res chain seq x y z
N MET A 1 1.74 -4.08 -6.93
CA MET A 1 2.82 -3.07 -6.90
C MET A 1 4.16 -3.68 -6.51
N ASP A 2 4.18 -4.58 -5.51
CA ASP A 2 5.38 -5.30 -5.07
C ASP A 2 6.18 -5.95 -6.21
N ALA A 3 5.49 -6.58 -7.17
CA ALA A 3 6.13 -7.13 -8.36
C ALA A 3 6.89 -6.07 -9.17
N ALA A 4 6.32 -4.88 -9.37
CA ALA A 4 6.97 -3.79 -10.09
C ALA A 4 8.22 -3.29 -9.34
N LYS A 5 8.13 -3.15 -8.01
CA LYS A 5 9.29 -2.82 -7.16
C LYS A 5 10.41 -3.87 -7.30
N GLY A 6 10.05 -5.15 -7.26
CA GLY A 6 10.99 -6.26 -7.43
C GLY A 6 11.66 -6.32 -8.82
N ILE A 7 10.87 -6.07 -9.89
CA ILE A 7 11.39 -5.98 -11.26
C ILE A 7 12.35 -4.79 -11.39
N ALA A 8 11.99 -3.63 -10.84
CA ALA A 8 12.82 -2.44 -10.86
C ALA A 8 14.17 -2.65 -10.15
N VAL A 9 14.17 -3.33 -9.00
CA VAL A 9 15.39 -3.77 -8.29
C VAL A 9 16.22 -4.72 -9.14
N SER A 10 15.60 -5.77 -9.70
CA SER A 10 16.30 -6.79 -10.48
C SER A 10 16.92 -6.25 -11.77
N SER A 11 16.44 -5.10 -12.25
CA SER A 11 16.92 -4.46 -13.48
C SER A 11 18.24 -3.70 -13.29
N THR A 12 18.58 -3.30 -12.06
CA THR A 12 19.82 -2.53 -11.78
C THR A 12 20.76 -3.24 -10.81
N ASN A 13 20.25 -4.20 -10.03
CA ASN A 13 21.02 -4.96 -9.06
C ASN A 13 21.24 -6.39 -9.58
N PRO A 14 22.44 -6.73 -10.10
CA PRO A 14 22.70 -8.03 -10.71
C PRO A 14 22.90 -9.15 -9.67
N GLY A 15 22.39 -10.35 -10.01
CA GLY A 15 22.53 -11.58 -9.22
C GLY A 15 21.18 -12.17 -8.82
N GLY A 16 21.17 -13.09 -7.85
CA GLY A 16 19.95 -13.79 -7.46
C GLY A 16 18.99 -12.90 -6.67
N PHE A 17 17.72 -12.82 -7.08
CA PHE A 17 16.68 -11.99 -6.45
C PHE A 17 16.59 -12.14 -4.93
N THR A 18 16.79 -13.35 -4.42
CA THR A 18 16.71 -13.67 -2.99
C THR A 18 17.75 -12.94 -2.13
N GLN A 19 18.85 -12.47 -2.71
CA GLN A 19 19.88 -11.73 -1.97
C GLN A 19 19.40 -10.33 -1.54
N TYR A 20 18.36 -9.81 -2.19
CA TYR A 20 17.77 -8.51 -1.91
C TYR A 20 16.59 -8.58 -0.94
N LEU A 21 16.20 -9.78 -0.51
CA LEU A 21 15.18 -9.96 0.52
C LEU A 21 15.77 -9.64 1.90
N GLY A 22 15.02 -8.88 2.69
CA GLY A 22 15.43 -8.34 3.98
C GLY A 22 15.40 -6.81 4.00
N ARG A 23 15.96 -6.23 5.07
CA ARG A 23 16.08 -4.78 5.26
C ARG A 23 17.43 -4.28 4.75
N ASN A 24 17.42 -3.18 3.99
CA ASN A 24 18.60 -2.44 3.53
C ASN A 24 19.64 -3.34 2.85
N LYS A 25 19.20 -4.07 1.81
CA LYS A 25 20.02 -5.05 1.07
C LYS A 25 20.38 -4.60 -0.34
N LEU A 26 19.82 -3.50 -0.82
CA LEU A 26 20.13 -2.98 -2.14
C LEU A 26 21.53 -2.37 -2.18
N LYS A 27 22.21 -2.55 -3.31
CA LYS A 27 23.54 -1.98 -3.54
C LYS A 27 23.46 -0.76 -4.44
N GLU A 28 22.57 -0.81 -5.42
CA GLU A 28 22.32 0.24 -6.40
C GLU A 28 20.85 0.65 -6.36
N ALA A 29 20.57 1.91 -6.72
CA ALA A 29 19.19 2.38 -6.84
C ALA A 29 18.42 1.57 -7.91
N PRO A 30 17.16 1.17 -7.65
CA PRO A 30 16.30 0.52 -8.64
C PRO A 30 15.87 1.50 -9.74
N LEU A 31 15.31 0.97 -10.83
CA LEU A 31 14.58 1.82 -11.78
C LEU A 31 13.44 2.57 -11.08
N PRO A 32 13.12 3.81 -11.50
CA PRO A 32 12.01 4.55 -10.91
C PRO A 32 10.68 3.85 -11.18
N VAL A 33 9.83 3.74 -10.15
CA VAL A 33 8.49 3.16 -10.24
C VAL A 33 7.45 4.27 -10.12
N ILE A 34 6.47 4.30 -11.03
CA ILE A 34 5.24 5.07 -10.89
C ILE A 34 4.15 4.07 -10.47
N ALA A 35 3.53 4.30 -9.32
CA ALA A 35 2.49 3.46 -8.76
C ALA A 35 1.11 4.08 -9.02
N ILE A 36 0.18 3.29 -9.54
CA ILE A 36 -1.19 3.71 -9.83
C ILE A 36 -2.13 2.73 -9.12
N PRO A 37 -2.60 3.02 -7.90
CA PRO A 37 -3.49 2.13 -7.17
C PRO A 37 -4.85 2.02 -7.86
N THR A 38 -5.33 0.79 -8.01
CA THR A 38 -6.69 0.47 -8.48
C THR A 38 -7.53 -0.14 -7.36
N THR A 39 -7.06 -0.05 -6.12
CA THR A 39 -7.68 -0.53 -4.88
C THR A 39 -7.42 0.50 -3.79
N ALA A 40 -8.37 0.70 -2.89
CA ALA A 40 -8.18 1.52 -1.70
C ALA A 40 -8.01 0.59 -0.48
N GLY A 41 -6.76 0.21 -0.18
CA GLY A 41 -6.41 -0.65 0.96
C GLY A 41 -4.92 -0.64 1.29
N THR A 42 -4.12 -1.25 0.41
CA THR A 42 -2.76 -1.68 0.77
C THR A 42 -1.76 -0.55 1.06
N GLY A 43 -1.95 0.64 0.49
CA GLY A 43 -0.99 1.75 0.57
C GLY A 43 0.38 1.46 -0.05
N SER A 44 0.56 0.36 -0.81
CA SER A 44 1.86 -0.04 -1.37
C SER A 44 2.48 1.03 -2.27
N GLU A 45 1.68 1.92 -2.84
CA GLU A 45 2.10 3.09 -3.63
C GLU A 45 2.93 4.12 -2.84
N VAL A 46 2.86 4.12 -1.51
CA VAL A 46 3.55 5.07 -0.63
C VAL A 46 4.39 4.39 0.46
N THR A 47 4.81 3.14 0.25
CA THR A 47 5.64 2.42 1.24
C THR A 47 6.98 1.92 0.68
N PRO A 48 8.02 1.78 1.53
CA PRO A 48 9.31 1.20 1.16
C PRO A 48 9.31 -0.33 1.31
N TYR A 49 8.16 -0.99 1.17
CA TYR A 49 8.00 -2.43 1.36
C TYR A 49 7.52 -3.12 0.08
N ALA A 50 8.00 -4.35 -0.11
CA ALA A 50 7.48 -5.29 -1.10
C ALA A 50 7.52 -6.71 -0.53
N VAL A 51 6.46 -7.48 -0.68
CA VAL A 51 6.32 -8.84 -0.15
C VAL A 51 6.31 -9.84 -1.30
N PHE A 52 7.15 -10.88 -1.19
CA PHE A 52 7.29 -11.93 -2.20
C PHE A 52 7.10 -13.31 -1.57
N THR A 53 6.45 -14.20 -2.30
CA THR A 53 6.29 -15.61 -1.89
C THR A 53 7.39 -16.45 -2.54
N THR A 54 8.12 -17.25 -1.76
CA THR A 54 9.15 -18.15 -2.29
C THR A 54 8.54 -19.40 -2.93
N THR A 55 9.14 -19.88 -4.00
CA THR A 55 8.73 -21.13 -4.70
C THR A 55 9.72 -22.27 -4.47
N ASP A 56 10.58 -22.16 -3.46
CA ASP A 56 11.62 -23.13 -3.07
C ASP A 56 11.06 -24.32 -2.26
N GLY A 57 9.77 -24.62 -2.41
CA GLY A 57 9.05 -25.67 -1.68
C GLY A 57 8.66 -25.30 -0.25
N LYS A 58 9.15 -24.19 0.31
CA LYS A 58 8.76 -23.72 1.65
C LYS A 58 7.61 -22.72 1.66
N HIS A 59 7.28 -22.12 0.51
CA HIS A 59 6.17 -21.18 0.33
C HIS A 59 6.12 -20.05 1.37
N GLN A 60 7.27 -19.46 1.67
CA GLN A 60 7.39 -18.43 2.70
C GLN A 60 7.14 -17.04 2.12
N LYS A 61 6.42 -16.18 2.85
CA LYS A 61 6.39 -14.74 2.59
C LYS A 61 7.70 -14.13 3.09
N LYS A 62 8.41 -13.42 2.21
CA LYS A 62 9.63 -12.68 2.52
C LYS A 62 9.47 -11.23 2.10
N ILE A 63 9.97 -10.33 2.93
CA ILE A 63 9.91 -8.89 2.70
C ILE A 63 11.21 -8.39 2.06
N MET A 64 11.08 -7.41 1.18
CA MET A 64 12.12 -6.49 0.77
C MET A 64 11.76 -5.12 1.34
N ALA A 65 12.65 -4.52 2.10
CA ALA A 65 12.42 -3.27 2.81
C ALA A 65 13.65 -2.36 2.63
N ASP A 66 13.49 -1.28 1.88
CA ASP A 66 14.60 -0.38 1.54
C ASP A 66 14.02 0.97 1.06
N ASP A 67 14.56 2.10 1.53
CA ASP A 67 14.05 3.42 1.13
C ASP A 67 14.18 3.67 -0.39
N PHE A 68 15.09 2.94 -1.07
CA PHE A 68 15.20 3.05 -2.51
C PHE A 68 14.00 2.49 -3.29
N ILE A 69 13.14 1.67 -2.67
CA ILE A 69 11.98 1.06 -3.36
C ILE A 69 10.67 1.85 -3.17
N PHE A 70 10.72 3.03 -2.54
CA PHE A 70 9.61 3.98 -2.63
C PHE A 70 9.29 4.27 -4.10
N PRO A 71 8.02 4.15 -4.52
CA PRO A 71 7.60 4.68 -5.80
C PRO A 71 7.96 6.17 -5.90
N LYS A 72 8.42 6.61 -7.06
CA LYS A 72 8.75 8.02 -7.32
C LYS A 72 7.51 8.90 -7.41
N VAL A 73 6.42 8.32 -7.89
CA VAL A 73 5.12 8.98 -8.01
C VAL A 73 4.03 7.96 -7.68
N ALA A 74 3.05 8.38 -6.88
CA ALA A 74 1.78 7.70 -6.72
C ALA A 74 0.70 8.52 -7.44
N LEU A 75 0.03 7.94 -8.46
CA LEU A 75 -1.09 8.57 -9.17
C LEU A 75 -2.40 7.99 -8.64
N VAL A 76 -3.00 8.70 -7.69
CA VAL A 76 -4.14 8.24 -6.90
C VAL A 76 -5.44 8.76 -7.53
N ASP A 77 -6.02 7.96 -8.43
CA ASP A 77 -7.20 8.31 -9.22
C ASP A 77 -8.41 7.44 -8.82
N PRO A 78 -9.49 8.02 -8.25
CA PRO A 78 -10.67 7.26 -7.83
C PRO A 78 -11.44 6.62 -8.98
N GLU A 79 -11.34 7.13 -10.22
CA GLU A 79 -12.01 6.52 -11.38
C GLU A 79 -11.55 5.07 -11.59
N LEU A 80 -10.28 4.78 -11.28
CA LEU A 80 -9.68 3.45 -11.40
C LEU A 80 -10.17 2.46 -10.32
N THR A 81 -10.97 2.92 -9.36
CA THR A 81 -11.53 2.09 -8.29
C THR A 81 -13.02 1.76 -8.51
N LEU A 82 -13.69 2.41 -9.47
CA LEU A 82 -15.13 2.24 -9.72
C LEU A 82 -15.52 0.81 -10.15
N SER A 83 -14.59 0.09 -10.79
CA SER A 83 -14.80 -1.29 -11.23
C SER A 83 -14.60 -2.34 -10.14
N LEU A 84 -14.21 -1.94 -8.92
CA LEU A 84 -14.00 -2.90 -7.82
C LEU A 84 -15.33 -3.51 -7.37
N PRO A 85 -15.40 -4.86 -7.27
CA PRO A 85 -16.53 -5.52 -6.66
C PRO A 85 -16.76 -5.02 -5.22
N SER A 86 -18.03 -4.99 -4.78
CA SER A 86 -18.38 -4.48 -3.44
C SER A 86 -17.66 -5.23 -2.31
N LEU A 87 -17.51 -6.55 -2.44
CA LEU A 87 -16.78 -7.35 -1.44
C LEU A 87 -15.30 -6.95 -1.37
N VAL A 88 -14.65 -6.80 -2.52
CA VAL A 88 -13.23 -6.37 -2.58
C VAL A 88 -13.08 -4.96 -2.01
N THR A 89 -14.04 -4.06 -2.28
CA THR A 89 -14.06 -2.70 -1.74
C THR A 89 -14.13 -2.73 -0.20
N ALA A 90 -14.97 -3.59 0.36
CA ALA A 90 -15.07 -3.76 1.81
C ALA A 90 -13.77 -4.34 2.38
N ASP A 91 -13.26 -5.42 1.80
CA ASP A 91 -12.04 -6.11 2.27
C ASP A 91 -10.83 -5.16 2.27
N THR A 92 -10.60 -4.42 1.17
CA THR A 92 -9.48 -3.48 1.09
C THR A 92 -9.71 -2.26 1.97
N GLY A 93 -10.95 -1.81 2.14
CA GLY A 93 -11.28 -0.73 3.07
C GLY A 93 -10.96 -1.08 4.52
N ILE A 94 -11.27 -2.32 4.93
CA ILE A 94 -10.93 -2.83 6.26
C ILE A 94 -9.40 -2.99 6.41
N ASP A 95 -8.69 -3.42 5.38
CA ASP A 95 -7.21 -3.46 5.35
C ASP A 95 -6.60 -2.07 5.64
N ALA A 96 -7.06 -1.02 4.96
CA ALA A 96 -6.64 0.36 5.25
C ALA A 96 -7.00 0.81 6.67
N LEU A 97 -8.17 0.43 7.18
CA LEU A 97 -8.59 0.77 8.53
C LEU A 97 -7.70 0.09 9.58
N SER A 98 -7.35 -1.18 9.35
CA SER A 98 -6.38 -1.92 10.16
C SER A 98 -5.02 -1.24 10.17
N HIS A 99 -4.48 -0.84 9.00
CA HIS A 99 -3.21 -0.09 8.95
C HIS A 99 -3.25 1.18 9.80
N ALA A 100 -4.32 1.98 9.69
CA ALA A 100 -4.45 3.21 10.47
C ALA A 100 -4.56 2.94 11.97
N ILE A 101 -5.36 1.96 12.40
CA ILE A 101 -5.51 1.60 13.82
C ILE A 101 -4.21 1.03 14.39
N GLU A 102 -3.59 0.07 13.70
CA GLU A 102 -2.34 -0.55 14.13
C GLU A 102 -1.20 0.47 14.22
N GLY A 103 -1.12 1.38 13.26
CA GLY A 103 -0.15 2.47 13.26
C GLY A 103 -0.36 3.46 14.40
N LEU A 104 -1.61 3.81 14.71
CA LEU A 104 -1.96 4.71 15.83
C LEU A 104 -1.58 4.11 17.20
N ILE A 105 -1.72 2.80 17.38
CA ILE A 105 -1.41 2.13 18.66
C ILE A 105 0.02 1.55 18.69
N SER A 106 0.81 1.79 17.64
CA SER A 106 2.16 1.26 17.53
C SER A 106 3.10 1.87 18.58
N ASN A 107 4.01 1.06 19.12
CA ASN A 107 5.11 1.54 19.96
C ASN A 107 6.06 2.50 19.22
N SER A 108 5.96 2.57 17.89
CA SER A 108 6.74 3.46 17.02
C SER A 108 5.93 4.61 16.43
N SER A 109 4.71 4.86 16.93
CA SER A 109 3.90 5.97 16.46
C SER A 109 4.57 7.33 16.72
N GLN A 110 4.25 8.31 15.89
CA GLN A 110 4.77 9.67 15.97
C GLN A 110 3.60 10.65 15.82
N PRO A 111 3.71 11.90 16.35
CA PRO A 111 2.60 12.86 16.27
C PRO A 111 2.08 13.10 14.85
N LEU A 112 2.96 13.04 13.84
CA LEU A 112 2.56 13.13 12.44
C LEU A 112 1.77 11.91 11.97
N SER A 113 2.26 10.69 12.24
CA SER A 113 1.56 9.47 11.84
C SER A 113 0.22 9.31 12.56
N ASP A 114 0.13 9.75 13.83
CA ASP A 114 -1.13 9.79 14.59
C ASP A 114 -2.18 10.70 13.91
N CYS A 115 -1.78 11.88 13.42
CA CYS A 115 -2.69 12.76 12.68
C CYS A 115 -3.22 12.11 11.40
N LEU A 116 -2.35 11.44 10.64
CA LEU A 116 -2.74 10.75 9.41
C LEU A 116 -3.67 9.57 9.72
N ALA A 117 -3.35 8.78 10.74
CA ALA A 117 -4.14 7.64 11.18
C ALA A 117 -5.54 8.04 11.64
N LEU A 118 -5.65 9.09 12.47
CA LEU A 118 -6.95 9.58 12.96
C LEU A 118 -7.85 10.06 11.83
N GLU A 119 -7.30 10.78 10.84
CA GLU A 119 -8.08 11.21 9.68
C GLU A 119 -8.49 10.02 8.80
N ALA A 120 -7.59 9.06 8.57
CA ALA A 120 -7.90 7.83 7.84
C ALA A 120 -9.04 7.04 8.52
N ILE A 121 -8.98 6.85 9.84
CA ILE A 121 -10.03 6.17 10.63
C ILE A 121 -11.37 6.88 10.49
N LYS A 122 -11.40 8.21 10.62
CA LYS A 122 -12.61 9.02 10.51
C LYS A 122 -13.24 8.89 9.11
N LEU A 123 -12.43 9.00 8.06
CA LEU A 123 -12.90 8.88 6.68
C LEU A 123 -13.40 7.46 6.39
N LEU A 124 -12.67 6.41 6.77
CA LEU A 124 -13.06 5.02 6.50
C LEU A 124 -14.31 4.62 7.27
N SER A 125 -14.41 4.96 8.55
CA SER A 125 -15.59 4.65 9.39
C SER A 125 -16.88 5.31 8.88
N THR A 126 -16.75 6.46 8.21
CA THR A 126 -17.89 7.18 7.62
C THR A 126 -18.25 6.65 6.23
N ASN A 127 -17.25 6.45 5.37
CA ASN A 127 -17.47 6.23 3.94
C ASN A 127 -17.60 4.74 3.55
N LEU A 128 -17.02 3.80 4.31
CA LEU A 128 -17.14 2.37 3.98
C LEU A 128 -18.58 1.84 4.06
N PRO A 129 -19.41 2.21 5.06
CA PRO A 129 -20.82 1.83 5.04
C PRO A 129 -21.58 2.47 3.86
N GLU A 130 -21.24 3.71 3.50
CA GLU A 130 -21.94 4.46 2.46
C GLU A 130 -21.65 3.92 1.05
N VAL A 131 -20.39 3.58 0.75
CA VAL A 131 -20.02 3.02 -0.56
C VAL A 131 -20.69 1.67 -0.83
N ALA A 132 -21.09 0.93 0.22
CA ALA A 132 -21.84 -0.31 0.05
C ALA A 132 -23.23 -0.08 -0.54
N SER A 133 -23.85 1.07 -0.20
CA SER A 133 -25.16 1.47 -0.71
C SER A 133 -25.06 2.15 -2.07
N ASN A 134 -23.98 2.90 -2.33
CA ASN A 134 -23.73 3.55 -3.61
C ASN A 134 -22.31 3.28 -4.16
N PRO A 135 -22.05 2.09 -4.75
CA PRO A 135 -20.70 1.67 -5.13
C PRO A 135 -20.06 2.47 -6.27
N GLN A 136 -20.85 3.25 -7.00
CA GLN A 136 -20.41 4.06 -8.14
C GLN A 136 -20.25 5.55 -7.80
N ASP A 137 -20.43 5.92 -6.53
CA ASP A 137 -20.22 7.29 -6.07
C ASP A 137 -18.73 7.64 -6.08
N ILE A 138 -18.34 8.50 -7.03
CA ILE A 138 -16.95 8.89 -7.21
C ILE A 138 -16.40 9.69 -6.03
N GLU A 139 -17.25 10.46 -5.34
CA GLU A 139 -16.81 11.28 -4.19
C GLU A 139 -16.49 10.37 -3.01
N ILE A 140 -17.36 9.41 -2.70
CA ILE A 140 -17.15 8.43 -1.64
C ILE A 140 -15.92 7.55 -1.96
N ARG A 141 -15.79 7.09 -3.21
CA ARG A 141 -14.60 6.37 -3.68
C ARG A 141 -13.32 7.19 -3.50
N GLY A 142 -13.38 8.48 -3.80
CA GLY A 142 -12.31 9.44 -3.55
C GLY A 142 -11.93 9.54 -2.08
N GLN A 143 -12.90 9.65 -1.18
CA GLN A 143 -12.65 9.70 0.27
C GLN A 143 -12.00 8.41 0.80
N ILE A 144 -12.48 7.25 0.36
CA ILE A 144 -11.91 5.95 0.77
C ILE A 144 -10.49 5.79 0.22
N LEU A 145 -10.26 6.15 -1.04
CA LEU A 145 -8.93 6.07 -1.66
C LEU A 145 -7.94 7.04 -0.99
N TYR A 146 -8.37 8.26 -0.67
CA TYR A 146 -7.58 9.21 0.10
C TYR A 146 -7.26 8.67 1.50
N ALA A 147 -8.25 8.09 2.20
CA ALA A 147 -8.01 7.50 3.51
C ALA A 147 -7.03 6.31 3.45
N SER A 148 -7.10 5.49 2.39
CA SER A 148 -6.12 4.42 2.15
C SER A 148 -4.71 4.95 1.91
N LEU A 149 -4.57 6.06 1.18
CA LEU A 149 -3.28 6.73 0.99
C LEU A 149 -2.71 7.21 2.33
N LEU A 150 -3.53 7.88 3.15
CA LEU A 150 -3.15 8.33 4.48
C LEU A 150 -2.72 7.17 5.36
N ALA A 151 -3.50 6.08 5.39
CA ALA A 151 -3.18 4.87 6.15
C ALA A 151 -1.86 4.22 5.70
N GLY A 152 -1.53 4.29 4.41
CA GLY A 152 -0.24 3.82 3.89
C GLY A 152 0.97 4.69 4.30
N MET A 153 0.74 5.93 4.75
CA MET A 153 1.77 6.85 5.25
C MET A 153 1.95 6.80 6.78
N VAL A 154 1.11 6.03 7.49
CA VAL A 154 1.20 5.79 8.94
C VAL A 154 2.29 4.77 9.25
#